data_AF-A0A7J9T7H0-F1
#
_entry.id   AF-A0A7J9T7H0-F1
#
_cell.length_a   1.000
_cell.length_b   1.000
_cell.length_c   1.000
_cell.angle_alpha   90.00
_cell.angle_beta   90.00
_cell.angle_gamma   90.00
#
_symmetry.space_group_name_H-M   'P 1'
#
loop_
_entity.id
_entity.type
_entity.pdbx_description
1 polymer ?
#
loop_
_entity_poly.entity_id
_entity_poly.type
_entity_poly.pdbx_seq_one_letter_code
_entity_poly.pdbx_strand_id
1 'polypeptide(L)'
;MADICSICGKKEMLPYKCKYCGWTYCSEHRLPENHNCPGLEKLKTQVRESGRIMYQPEPETTKKRTIGLPRLGHRGRSPYAIPISRNYSLYIIMACVAAFFLQNLIPAFTGLFLLVPELAAVRPWTVFTYMFLHGSGGHLFFNMLVLFFFGPTLERKIGSHKFLIVYFGAGLLSALGHMLFSGSPVVGASGAIYGIFACLALLDPDIRVYVYFFPMKITQALILFALVDILMMGSNDMIAHAAHLSGLMFGLYMGFKIKKEMKQSVW
;
A
#
# COMPACT_ATOMS: atom_id res chain seq x y z
N MET A 1 -18.12 -14.76 -34.87
CA MET A 1 -19.19 -14.33 -35.81
C MET A 1 -19.46 -12.87 -35.49
N ALA A 2 -19.44 -11.99 -36.49
CA ALA A 2 -19.80 -10.58 -36.30
C ALA A 2 -21.33 -10.45 -36.38
N ASP A 3 -21.94 -9.88 -35.35
CA ASP A 3 -23.39 -9.61 -35.37
C ASP A 3 -23.68 -8.24 -35.98
N ILE A 4 -24.90 -8.09 -36.48
CA ILE A 4 -25.35 -6.88 -37.18
C ILE A 4 -26.15 -6.02 -36.20
N CYS A 5 -25.87 -4.71 -36.20
CA CYS A 5 -26.67 -3.76 -35.44
C CYS A 5 -28.12 -3.73 -35.96
N SER A 6 -29.09 -3.90 -35.06
CA SER A 6 -30.52 -3.91 -35.38
C SER A 6 -31.09 -2.57 -35.86
N ILE A 7 -30.31 -1.47 -35.77
CA ILE A 7 -30.73 -0.13 -36.22
C ILE A 7 -30.11 0.22 -37.57
N CYS A 8 -28.78 0.22 -37.66
CA CYS A 8 -28.07 0.71 -38.85
C CYS A 8 -27.51 -0.38 -39.76
N GLY A 9 -27.63 -1.67 -39.41
CA GLY A 9 -27.12 -2.76 -40.24
C GLY A 9 -25.59 -2.91 -40.25
N LYS A 10 -24.86 -2.12 -39.46
CA LYS A 10 -23.40 -2.20 -39.36
C LYS A 10 -22.97 -3.52 -38.69
N LYS A 11 -22.04 -4.24 -39.32
CA LYS A 11 -21.39 -5.42 -38.74
C LYS A 11 -20.35 -4.97 -37.71
N GLU A 12 -20.43 -5.53 -36.51
CA GLU A 12 -19.52 -5.20 -35.40
C GLU A 12 -18.89 -6.49 -34.85
N MET A 13 -17.59 -6.46 -34.57
CA MET A 13 -16.89 -7.63 -34.01
C MET A 13 -17.18 -7.84 -32.51
N LEU A 14 -17.50 -6.75 -31.80
CA LEU A 14 -17.87 -6.75 -30.39
C LEU A 14 -19.23 -6.07 -30.21
N PRO A 15 -20.32 -6.77 -30.55
CA PRO A 15 -21.66 -6.21 -30.51
C PRO A 15 -22.17 -6.05 -29.06
N TYR A 16 -22.95 -5.01 -28.80
CA TYR A 16 -23.59 -4.76 -27.50
C TYR A 16 -25.03 -5.26 -27.49
N LYS A 17 -25.37 -6.13 -26.54
CA LYS A 17 -26.77 -6.56 -26.34
C LYS A 17 -27.44 -5.68 -25.28
N CYS A 18 -28.52 -4.99 -25.64
CA CYS A 18 -29.25 -4.15 -24.71
C CYS A 18 -29.99 -5.01 -23.68
N LYS A 19 -29.84 -4.70 -22.39
CA LYS A 19 -30.49 -5.45 -21.30
C LYS A 19 -31.99 -5.21 -21.18
N TYR A 20 -32.50 -4.13 -21.77
CA TYR A 20 -33.91 -3.74 -21.64
C TYR A 20 -34.78 -4.28 -22.79
N CYS A 21 -34.27 -4.31 -24.02
CA CYS A 21 -35.01 -4.81 -25.20
C CYS A 21 -34.43 -6.10 -25.81
N GLY A 22 -33.24 -6.53 -25.39
CA GLY A 22 -32.63 -7.79 -25.83
C GLY A 22 -32.01 -7.79 -27.23
N TRP A 23 -32.10 -6.69 -27.99
CA TRP A 23 -31.52 -6.58 -29.33
C TRP A 23 -30.04 -6.20 -29.32
N THR A 24 -29.40 -6.30 -30.49
CA THR A 24 -27.96 -6.18 -30.67
C THR A 24 -27.58 -4.88 -31.40
N TYR A 25 -26.58 -4.16 -30.90
CA TYR A 25 -26.23 -2.81 -31.34
C TYR A 25 -24.72 -2.61 -31.52
N CYS A 26 -24.34 -1.71 -32.42
CA CYS A 26 -22.96 -1.24 -32.56
C CYS A 26 -22.60 -0.26 -31.42
N SER A 27 -21.34 0.18 -31.38
CA SER A 27 -20.83 1.13 -30.37
C SER A 27 -21.58 2.46 -30.32
N GLU A 28 -22.09 2.94 -31.46
CA GLU A 28 -22.85 4.20 -31.56
C GLU A 28 -24.29 4.05 -31.04
N HIS A 29 -24.93 2.90 -31.26
CA HIS A 29 -26.32 2.63 -30.82
C HIS A 29 -26.41 1.89 -29.48
N ARG A 30 -25.28 1.73 -28.75
CA ARG A 30 -25.22 0.91 -27.52
C ARG A 30 -26.03 1.47 -26.37
N LEU A 31 -26.22 2.79 -26.31
CA LEU A 31 -26.97 3.45 -25.24
C LEU A 31 -28.48 3.36 -25.52
N PRO A 32 -29.32 3.08 -24.52
CA PRO A 32 -30.78 3.03 -24.65
C PRO A 32 -31.41 4.25 -25.33
N GLU A 33 -30.84 5.43 -25.10
CA GLU A 33 -31.27 6.69 -25.67
C GLU A 33 -30.98 6.76 -27.17
N ASN A 34 -29.89 6.15 -27.62
CA ASN A 34 -29.44 6.20 -29.02
C ASN A 34 -30.25 5.26 -29.94
N HIS A 35 -31.10 4.39 -29.39
CA HIS A 35 -31.94 3.48 -30.16
C HIS A 35 -33.41 3.50 -29.74
N ASN A 36 -33.87 4.56 -29.05
CA ASN A 36 -35.24 4.69 -28.55
C ASN A 36 -35.75 3.40 -27.89
N CYS A 37 -35.01 2.93 -26.88
CA CYS A 37 -35.23 1.63 -26.31
C CYS A 37 -36.66 1.44 -25.76
N PRO A 38 -37.47 0.51 -26.30
CA PRO A 38 -38.83 0.31 -25.82
C PRO A 38 -38.89 -0.25 -24.39
N GLY A 39 -37.83 -0.94 -23.94
CA GLY A 39 -37.71 -1.44 -22.57
C GLY A 39 -37.35 -0.36 -21.55
N LEU A 40 -36.71 0.73 -21.99
CA LEU A 40 -36.33 1.85 -21.11
C LEU A 40 -37.55 2.67 -20.68
N GLU A 41 -38.50 2.90 -21.59
CA GLU A 41 -39.71 3.65 -21.27
C GLU A 41 -40.58 2.93 -20.23
N LYS A 42 -40.68 1.59 -20.31
CA LYS A 42 -41.36 0.79 -19.28
C LYS A 42 -40.71 0.96 -17.90
N LEU A 43 -39.37 0.96 -17.85
CA LEU A 43 -38.64 1.16 -16.60
C LEU A 43 -38.85 2.57 -16.04
N LYS A 44 -38.80 3.61 -16.88
CA LYS A 44 -39.05 5.01 -16.46
C LYS A 44 -40.44 5.18 -15.87
N THR A 45 -41.46 4.58 -16.47
CA THR A 45 -42.84 4.62 -15.96
C THR A 45 -42.96 3.87 -14.62
N GLN A 46 -42.38 2.67 -14.50
CA GLN A 46 -42.37 1.90 -13.26
C GLN A 46 -41.66 2.65 -12.11
N VAL A 47 -40.55 3.32 -12.39
CA VAL A 47 -39.83 4.13 -11.39
C VAL A 47 -40.65 5.36 -10.98
N ARG A 48 -41.35 6.01 -11.93
CA ARG A 48 -42.26 7.13 -11.64
C ARG A 48 -43.41 6.72 -10.72
N GLU A 49 -43.99 5.54 -10.92
CA GLU A 49 -45.14 5.07 -10.14
C GLU A 49 -44.74 4.50 -8.78
N SER A 50 -43.61 3.77 -8.70
CA SER A 50 -43.18 3.08 -7.47
C SER A 50 -42.23 3.88 -6.59
N GLY A 51 -41.63 4.96 -7.10
CA GLY A 51 -40.62 5.78 -6.40
C GLY A 51 -39.33 5.02 -6.05
N ARG A 52 -39.14 3.80 -6.55
CA ARG A 52 -38.00 2.94 -6.26
C ARG A 52 -37.45 2.31 -7.54
N ILE A 53 -36.13 2.28 -7.67
CA ILE A 53 -35.47 1.49 -8.72
C ILE A 53 -35.46 0.04 -8.24
N MET A 54 -36.50 -0.72 -8.59
CA MET A 54 -36.57 -2.17 -8.32
C MET A 54 -35.67 -2.89 -9.32
N TYR A 55 -34.40 -3.14 -8.94
CA TYR A 55 -33.56 -4.08 -9.67
C TYR A 55 -34.06 -5.51 -9.40
N GLN A 56 -34.79 -6.08 -10.36
CA GLN A 56 -35.08 -7.52 -10.38
C GLN A 56 -34.06 -8.21 -11.29
N PRO A 57 -33.10 -8.97 -10.74
CA PRO A 57 -32.27 -9.83 -11.58
C PRO A 57 -33.17 -10.91 -12.24
N GLU A 58 -32.98 -11.16 -13.53
CA GLU A 58 -33.66 -12.25 -14.25
C GLU A 58 -33.43 -13.59 -13.53
N PRO A 59 -34.44 -14.48 -13.50
CA PRO A 59 -34.23 -15.84 -13.03
C PRO A 59 -33.22 -16.55 -13.96
N GLU A 60 -32.09 -16.96 -13.41
CA GLU A 60 -31.03 -17.70 -14.11
C GLU A 60 -31.59 -19.00 -14.74
N THR A 61 -31.97 -18.94 -16.02
CA THR A 61 -32.23 -20.14 -16.82
C THR A 61 -30.92 -20.61 -17.45
N THR A 62 -30.00 -21.15 -16.64
CA THR A 62 -28.87 -21.90 -17.21
C THR A 62 -28.52 -23.11 -16.35
N LYS A 63 -28.63 -24.29 -16.98
CA LYS A 63 -28.33 -25.61 -16.44
C LYS A 63 -27.07 -25.60 -15.56
N LYS A 64 -27.22 -25.93 -14.28
CA LYS A 64 -26.12 -26.23 -13.36
C LYS A 64 -25.32 -27.43 -13.89
N ARG A 65 -24.20 -27.18 -14.57
CA ARG A 65 -23.06 -28.09 -14.51
C ARG A 65 -22.42 -27.88 -13.14
N THR A 66 -22.58 -28.86 -12.26
CA THR A 66 -21.91 -28.92 -10.96
C THR A 66 -20.40 -28.98 -11.17
N ILE A 67 -19.75 -27.82 -11.16
CA ILE A 67 -18.36 -27.68 -10.74
C ILE A 67 -18.45 -27.18 -9.31
N GLY A 68 -18.05 -28.02 -8.36
CA GLY A 68 -18.08 -27.70 -6.93
C GLY A 68 -17.20 -26.49 -6.63
N LEU A 69 -17.83 -25.33 -6.48
CA LEU A 69 -17.20 -24.14 -5.89
C LEU A 69 -17.33 -24.24 -4.36
N PRO A 70 -16.23 -24.04 -3.60
CA PRO A 70 -16.29 -24.06 -2.15
C PRO A 70 -17.22 -22.95 -1.64
N ARG A 71 -18.02 -23.28 -0.62
CA ARG A 71 -18.96 -22.36 0.03
C ARG A 71 -18.22 -21.14 0.58
N LEU A 72 -18.29 -20.02 -0.14
CA LEU A 72 -17.89 -18.71 0.38
C LEU A 72 -19.02 -18.13 1.24
N GLY A 73 -19.03 -18.55 2.51
CA GLY A 73 -19.65 -17.78 3.57
C GLY A 73 -18.74 -16.64 3.99
N HIS A 74 -18.75 -15.51 3.27
CA HIS A 74 -18.27 -14.26 3.84
C HIS A 74 -19.07 -13.07 3.29
N ARG A 75 -19.75 -12.38 4.21
CA ARG A 75 -20.47 -11.13 3.96
C ARG A 75 -19.54 -10.15 3.24
N GLY A 76 -20.03 -9.55 2.16
CA GLY A 76 -19.30 -8.61 1.34
C GLY A 76 -18.76 -7.42 2.14
N ARG A 77 -17.46 -7.42 2.36
CA ARG A 77 -16.65 -6.20 2.45
C ARG A 77 -15.67 -6.25 1.28
N SER A 78 -15.59 -5.16 0.53
CA SER A 78 -14.57 -4.99 -0.51
C SER A 78 -13.19 -5.32 0.08
N PRO A 79 -12.37 -6.16 -0.57
CA PRO A 79 -10.99 -6.43 -0.15
C PRO A 79 -10.12 -5.15 -0.05
N TYR A 80 -10.60 -4.03 -0.62
CA TYR A 80 -9.91 -2.75 -0.69
C TYR A 80 -10.44 -1.70 0.30
N ALA A 81 -11.52 -1.97 1.03
CA ALA A 81 -12.07 -1.04 2.02
C ALA A 81 -11.54 -1.39 3.41
N ILE A 82 -10.31 -0.94 3.73
CA ILE A 82 -9.84 -0.93 5.12
C ILE A 82 -10.41 0.32 5.78
N PRO A 83 -11.28 0.21 6.80
CA PRO A 83 -11.68 1.37 7.58
C PRO A 83 -10.44 1.99 8.24
N ILE A 84 -10.33 3.32 8.22
CA ILE A 84 -9.23 4.10 8.85
C ILE A 84 -8.89 3.61 10.28
N SER A 85 -9.86 3.04 10.98
CA SER A 85 -9.74 2.48 12.34
C SER A 85 -8.78 1.28 12.49
N ARG A 86 -8.15 0.76 11.43
CA ARG A 86 -7.11 -0.30 11.50
C ARG A 86 -5.94 -0.04 10.55
N ASN A 87 -5.30 1.12 10.67
CA ASN A 87 -4.11 1.46 9.91
C ASN A 87 -2.93 1.71 10.86
N TYR A 88 -2.10 0.69 11.06
CA TYR A 88 -0.96 0.79 11.97
C TYR A 88 0.10 1.77 11.48
N SER A 89 0.20 1.98 10.18
CA SER A 89 1.06 3.03 9.62
C SER A 89 0.71 4.42 10.15
N LEU A 90 -0.59 4.74 10.24
CA LEU A 90 -1.06 6.01 10.82
C LEU A 90 -0.81 6.07 12.34
N TYR A 91 -0.99 4.97 13.07
CA TYR A 91 -0.65 4.93 14.49
C TYR A 91 0.84 5.20 14.75
N ILE A 92 1.72 4.64 13.91
CA ILE A 92 3.16 4.90 13.98
C ILE A 92 3.45 6.38 13.69
N ILE A 93 2.84 6.96 12.66
CA ILE A 93 3.02 8.40 12.35
C ILE A 93 2.59 9.26 13.54
N MET A 94 1.42 8.99 14.12
CA MET A 94 0.95 9.72 15.30
C MET A 94 1.88 9.55 16.50
N ALA A 95 2.44 8.36 16.71
CA ALA A 95 3.41 8.11 17.77
C ALA A 95 4.71 8.90 17.56
N CYS A 96 5.24 8.95 16.33
CA CYS A 96 6.42 9.76 16.00
C CYS A 96 6.18 11.26 16.19
N VAL A 97 5.02 11.76 15.75
CA VAL A 97 4.64 13.16 15.94
C VAL A 97 4.49 13.49 17.43
N ALA A 98 3.78 12.65 18.19
CA ALA A 98 3.63 12.83 19.63
C ALA A 98 4.98 12.79 20.36
N ALA A 99 5.84 11.82 20.03
CA ALA A 99 7.19 11.74 20.58
C ALA A 99 8.00 13.00 20.28
N PHE A 100 7.91 13.54 19.06
CA PHE A 100 8.59 14.78 18.70
C PHE A 100 8.11 15.98 19.52
N PHE A 101 6.80 16.10 19.79
CA PHE A 101 6.32 17.12 20.73
C PHE A 101 6.90 16.93 22.14
N LEU A 102 6.90 15.69 22.65
CA LEU A 102 7.47 15.38 23.97
C LEU A 102 8.98 15.67 24.04
N GLN A 103 9.74 15.46 22.96
CA GLN A 103 11.15 15.85 22.88
C GLN A 103 11.36 17.36 23.09
N ASN A 104 10.43 18.19 22.64
CA ASN A 104 10.51 19.65 22.79
C ASN A 104 9.95 20.15 24.13
N LEU A 105 9.04 19.39 24.75
CA LEU A 105 8.42 19.75 26.03
C LEU A 105 9.25 19.32 27.24
N ILE A 106 9.93 18.16 27.16
CA ILE A 106 10.63 17.54 28.28
C ILE A 106 12.12 17.36 27.91
N PRO A 107 13.03 18.17 28.49
CA PRO A 107 14.45 18.15 28.12
C PRO A 107 15.12 16.77 28.22
N ALA A 108 14.74 15.96 29.22
CA ALA A 108 15.29 14.63 29.42
C ALA A 108 14.72 13.55 28.48
N PHE A 109 13.62 13.82 27.76
CA PHE A 109 12.87 12.80 27.02
C PHE A 109 13.70 12.15 25.93
N THR A 110 14.36 12.95 25.07
CA THR A 110 15.26 12.42 24.04
C THR A 110 16.33 11.54 24.69
N GLY A 111 16.95 12.05 25.76
CA GLY A 111 17.99 11.39 26.56
C GLY A 111 17.64 9.97 27.02
N LEU A 112 16.36 9.70 27.32
CA LEU A 112 15.85 8.43 27.83
C LEU A 112 15.51 7.40 26.74
N PHE A 113 15.26 7.85 25.51
CA PHE A 113 14.73 7.00 24.45
C PHE A 113 15.61 6.89 23.20
N LEU A 114 16.63 7.74 23.05
CA LEU A 114 17.59 7.63 21.95
C LEU A 114 18.47 6.38 22.09
N LEU A 115 18.93 5.83 20.97
CA LEU A 115 19.87 4.73 20.98
C LEU A 115 21.29 5.28 21.11
N VAL A 116 21.94 4.94 22.21
CA VAL A 116 23.39 5.10 22.40
C VAL A 116 23.98 3.69 22.42
N PRO A 117 24.77 3.28 21.41
CA PRO A 117 25.31 1.92 21.30
C PRO A 117 25.97 1.41 22.59
N GLU A 118 26.77 2.25 23.24
CA GLU A 118 27.47 1.92 24.49
C GLU A 118 26.52 1.63 25.68
N LEU A 119 25.33 2.23 25.67
CA LEU A 119 24.34 2.07 26.74
C LEU A 119 23.26 1.05 26.40
N ALA A 120 23.28 0.44 25.20
CA ALA A 120 22.21 -0.43 24.73
C ALA A 120 21.97 -1.64 25.64
N ALA A 121 23.02 -2.17 26.28
CA ALA A 121 22.90 -3.28 27.23
C ALA A 121 22.15 -2.89 28.52
N VAL A 122 22.35 -1.66 28.99
CA VAL A 122 21.71 -1.13 30.21
C VAL A 122 20.32 -0.57 29.90
N ARG A 123 20.10 -0.08 28.68
CA ARG A 123 18.86 0.54 28.21
C ARG A 123 18.28 -0.22 27.02
N PRO A 124 17.92 -1.49 27.15
CA PRO A 124 17.56 -2.35 26.02
C PRO A 124 16.34 -1.87 25.24
N TRP A 125 15.45 -1.06 25.82
CA TRP A 125 14.32 -0.47 25.10
C TRP A 125 14.76 0.49 23.98
N THR A 126 15.96 1.06 24.04
CA THR A 126 16.42 2.06 23.06
C THR A 126 16.62 1.49 21.67
N VAL A 127 16.77 0.16 21.52
CA VAL A 127 16.83 -0.50 20.22
C VAL A 127 15.50 -0.46 19.46
N PHE A 128 14.40 -0.08 20.14
CA PHE A 128 13.09 0.16 19.51
C PHE A 128 12.65 1.62 19.64
N THR A 129 12.86 2.26 20.80
CA THR A 129 12.30 3.59 21.03
C THR A 129 12.95 4.68 20.19
N TYR A 130 14.20 4.49 19.74
CA TYR A 130 14.89 5.43 18.88
C TYR A 130 14.16 5.67 17.54
N MET A 131 13.37 4.68 17.08
CA MET A 131 12.60 4.72 15.84
C MET A 131 11.54 5.83 15.85
N PHE A 132 11.12 6.29 17.02
CA PHE A 132 10.06 7.29 17.18
C PHE A 132 10.59 8.70 17.40
N LEU A 133 11.89 8.84 17.71
CA LEU A 133 12.53 10.12 17.96
C LEU A 133 13.06 10.75 16.67
N HIS A 134 13.08 12.08 16.60
CA HIS A 134 13.62 12.81 15.46
C HIS A 134 14.49 13.98 15.91
N GLY A 135 15.60 14.21 15.21
CA GLY A 135 16.56 15.27 15.56
C GLY A 135 16.15 16.68 15.12
N SER A 136 15.22 16.79 14.18
CA SER A 136 14.72 18.09 13.68
C SER A 136 13.32 17.96 13.08
N GLY A 137 12.62 19.09 12.91
CA GLY A 137 11.31 19.12 12.26
C GLY A 137 11.35 18.66 10.80
N GLY A 138 12.42 18.98 10.06
CA GLY A 138 12.63 18.50 8.70
C GLY A 138 12.86 16.99 8.65
N HIS A 139 13.67 16.45 9.57
CA HIS A 139 13.89 15.00 9.68
C HIS A 139 12.58 14.25 9.96
N LEU A 140 11.74 14.77 10.88
CA LEU A 140 10.39 14.23 11.11
C LEU A 140 9.54 14.31 9.84
N PHE A 141 9.46 15.49 9.21
CA PHE A 141 8.61 15.72 8.06
C PHE A 141 8.88 14.72 6.92
N PHE A 142 10.15 14.55 6.53
CA PHE A 142 10.49 13.65 5.42
C PHE A 142 10.24 12.17 5.77
N ASN A 143 10.56 11.73 7.00
CA ASN A 143 10.23 10.37 7.42
C ASN A 143 8.72 10.12 7.40
N MET A 144 7.93 11.06 7.95
CA MET A 144 6.48 10.90 7.99
C MET A 144 5.86 10.99 6.60
N LEU A 145 6.40 11.82 5.70
CA LEU A 145 5.96 11.91 4.32
C LEU A 145 6.12 10.56 3.60
N VAL A 146 7.30 9.94 3.69
CA VAL A 146 7.56 8.63 3.08
C VAL A 146 6.68 7.56 3.74
N LEU A 147 6.60 7.52 5.07
CA LEU A 147 5.77 6.55 5.78
C LEU A 147 4.28 6.70 5.46
N PHE A 148 3.79 7.93 5.26
CA PHE A 148 2.40 8.21 4.92
C PHE A 148 2.00 7.66 3.55
N PHE A 149 2.87 7.77 2.54
CA PHE A 149 2.58 7.23 1.21
C PHE A 149 2.80 5.72 1.11
N PHE A 150 3.92 5.22 1.65
CA PHE A 150 4.33 3.84 1.43
C PHE A 150 3.88 2.87 2.51
N GLY A 151 3.73 3.33 3.76
CA GLY A 151 3.27 2.51 4.88
C GLY A 151 1.89 1.90 4.62
N PRO A 152 0.83 2.71 4.43
CA PRO A 152 -0.50 2.21 4.13
C PRO A 152 -0.56 1.35 2.85
N THR A 153 0.27 1.67 1.86
CA THR A 153 0.35 0.93 0.60
C THR A 153 0.89 -0.48 0.80
N LEU A 154 1.99 -0.63 1.56
CA LEU A 154 2.51 -1.93 1.94
C LEU A 154 1.54 -2.67 2.87
N GLU A 155 1.01 -1.99 3.88
CA GLU A 155 0.08 -2.57 4.87
C GLU A 155 -1.16 -3.17 4.21
N ARG A 156 -1.75 -2.49 3.21
CA ARG A 156 -2.87 -3.05 2.41
C ARG A 156 -2.46 -4.29 1.63
N LYS A 157 -1.22 -4.36 1.14
CA LYS A 157 -0.74 -5.45 0.29
C LYS A 157 -0.42 -6.72 1.09
N ILE A 158 0.15 -6.57 2.29
CA ILE A 158 0.66 -7.72 3.08
C ILE A 158 -0.12 -7.98 4.38
N GLY A 159 -1.05 -7.09 4.73
CA GLY A 159 -1.79 -7.11 5.99
C GLY A 159 -1.01 -6.53 7.16
N SER A 160 -1.74 -6.03 8.16
CA SER A 160 -1.17 -5.30 9.31
C SER A 160 -0.14 -6.08 10.12
N HIS A 161 -0.34 -7.37 10.36
CA HIS A 161 0.62 -8.18 11.12
C HIS A 161 1.99 -8.26 10.44
N LYS A 162 2.01 -8.58 9.13
CA LYS A 162 3.28 -8.65 8.36
C LYS A 162 3.90 -7.26 8.21
N PHE A 163 3.08 -6.21 8.06
CA PHE A 163 3.55 -4.83 8.05
C PHE A 163 4.29 -4.44 9.33
N LEU A 164 3.73 -4.76 10.50
CA LEU A 164 4.38 -4.50 11.78
C LEU A 164 5.71 -5.26 11.91
N ILE A 165 5.76 -6.52 11.45
CA ILE A 165 7.02 -7.28 11.40
C ILE A 165 8.04 -6.58 10.50
N VAL A 166 7.64 -6.10 9.32
CA VAL A 166 8.54 -5.37 8.42
C VAL A 166 9.05 -4.10 9.09
N TYR A 167 8.18 -3.28 9.67
CA TYR A 167 8.56 -2.02 10.32
C TYR A 167 9.51 -2.24 11.51
N PHE A 168 9.08 -3.02 12.51
CA PHE A 168 9.87 -3.23 13.72
C PHE A 168 11.09 -4.12 13.49
N GLY A 169 11.01 -5.10 12.61
CA GLY A 169 12.15 -5.95 12.26
C GLY A 169 13.22 -5.19 11.47
N ALA A 170 12.82 -4.32 10.54
CA ALA A 170 13.76 -3.45 9.84
C ALA A 170 14.38 -2.41 10.79
N GLY A 171 13.60 -1.83 11.69
CA GLY A 171 14.12 -0.94 12.74
C GLY A 171 15.12 -1.66 13.65
N LEU A 172 14.79 -2.85 14.14
CA LEU A 172 15.72 -3.64 14.95
C LEU A 172 17.02 -3.95 14.20
N LEU A 173 16.95 -4.39 12.94
CA LEU A 173 18.16 -4.67 12.16
C LEU A 173 18.94 -3.38 11.84
N SER A 174 18.25 -2.24 11.72
CA SER A 174 18.89 -0.93 11.58
C SER A 174 19.64 -0.52 12.85
N ALA A 175 19.08 -0.76 14.03
CA ALA A 175 19.76 -0.53 15.31
C ALA A 175 21.02 -1.38 15.42
N LEU A 176 20.91 -2.68 15.14
CA LEU A 176 22.04 -3.61 15.17
C LEU A 176 23.13 -3.22 14.15
N GLY A 177 22.72 -2.89 12.93
CA GLY A 177 23.61 -2.39 11.89
C GLY A 177 24.34 -1.13 12.33
N HIS A 178 23.64 -0.14 12.87
CA HIS A 178 24.27 1.07 13.39
C HIS A 178 25.30 0.77 14.47
N MET A 179 24.94 -0.05 15.46
CA MET A 179 25.81 -0.40 16.58
C MET A 179 27.09 -1.14 16.17
N LEU A 180 27.08 -1.84 15.03
CA LEU A 180 28.27 -2.53 14.51
C LEU A 180 29.29 -1.58 13.88
N PHE A 181 28.85 -0.45 13.33
CA PHE A 181 29.70 0.45 12.55
C PHE A 181 29.88 1.84 13.19
N SER A 182 29.07 2.21 14.18
CA SER A 182 29.12 3.50 14.84
C SER A 182 28.77 3.41 16.32
N GLY A 183 29.55 4.11 17.16
CA GLY A 183 29.24 4.33 18.58
C GLY A 183 28.36 5.56 18.83
N SER A 184 28.02 6.32 17.79
CA SER A 184 27.33 7.60 17.94
C SER A 184 25.85 7.41 18.30
N PRO A 185 25.28 8.32 19.13
CA PRO A 185 23.84 8.48 19.32
C PRO A 185 23.04 8.47 18.01
N VAL A 186 21.91 7.75 17.98
CA VAL A 186 21.02 7.72 16.80
C VAL A 186 19.54 7.81 17.18
N VAL A 187 18.79 8.50 16.32
CA VAL A 187 17.34 8.65 16.34
C VAL A 187 16.80 8.60 14.92
N GLY A 188 15.56 8.13 14.74
CA GLY A 188 14.86 8.24 13.46
C GLY A 188 14.19 6.95 13.02
N ALA A 189 13.05 7.11 12.36
CA ALA A 189 12.31 6.00 11.75
C ALA A 189 12.91 5.52 10.42
N SER A 190 13.93 6.20 9.89
CA SER A 190 14.42 6.04 8.51
C SER A 190 14.85 4.62 8.17
N GLY A 191 15.55 3.91 9.07
CA GLY A 191 15.93 2.51 8.85
C GLY A 191 14.72 1.57 8.70
N ALA A 192 13.68 1.76 9.51
CA ALA A 192 12.43 1.01 9.38
C ALA A 192 11.66 1.36 8.09
N ILE A 193 11.68 2.63 7.70
CA ILE A 193 11.10 3.12 6.45
C ILE A 193 11.83 2.54 5.23
N TYR A 194 13.17 2.43 5.27
CA TYR A 194 13.95 1.74 4.24
C TYR A 194 13.52 0.27 4.09
N GLY A 195 13.21 -0.41 5.20
CA GLY A 195 12.65 -1.75 5.17
C GLY A 195 11.27 -1.83 4.50
N ILE A 196 10.37 -0.89 4.81
CA ILE A 196 9.06 -0.77 4.13
C ILE A 196 9.26 -0.54 2.62
N PHE A 197 10.12 0.42 2.28
CA PHE A 197 10.38 0.83 0.91
C PHE A 197 10.96 -0.32 0.08
N ALA A 198 11.94 -1.04 0.62
CA ALA A 198 12.57 -2.20 -0.01
C ALA A 198 11.60 -3.38 -0.17
N CYS A 199 10.80 -3.67 0.85
CA CYS A 199 9.79 -4.71 0.79
C CYS A 199 8.75 -4.40 -0.31
N LEU A 200 8.26 -3.16 -0.36
CA LEU A 200 7.30 -2.73 -1.36
C LEU A 200 7.89 -2.75 -2.77
N ALA A 201 9.14 -2.30 -2.96
CA ALA A 201 9.81 -2.32 -4.25
C ALA A 201 9.96 -3.73 -4.85
N LEU A 202 10.12 -4.75 -3.99
CA LEU A 202 10.23 -6.14 -4.42
C LEU A 202 8.86 -6.73 -4.81
N LEU A 203 7.82 -6.35 -4.07
CA LEU A 203 6.44 -6.80 -4.28
C LEU A 203 5.72 -6.07 -5.42
N ASP A 204 6.09 -4.83 -5.69
CA ASP A 204 5.46 -3.98 -6.70
C ASP A 204 6.49 -3.04 -7.37
N PRO A 205 7.32 -3.60 -8.27
CA PRO A 205 8.51 -2.91 -8.77
C PRO A 205 8.22 -1.75 -9.71
N ASP A 206 6.99 -1.65 -10.24
CA ASP A 206 6.58 -0.67 -11.24
C ASP A 206 5.84 0.54 -10.64
N ILE A 207 5.64 0.59 -9.32
CA ILE A 207 5.14 1.79 -8.64
C ILE A 207 6.01 2.98 -9.02
N ARG A 208 5.38 4.05 -9.52
CA ARG A 208 6.07 5.30 -9.84
C ARG A 208 6.10 6.20 -8.61
N VAL A 209 7.28 6.71 -8.31
CA VAL A 209 7.54 7.63 -7.20
C VAL A 209 8.23 8.88 -7.72
N TYR A 210 8.01 10.00 -7.05
CA TYR A 210 8.73 11.23 -7.31
C TYR A 210 9.83 11.37 -6.27
N VAL A 211 11.08 11.33 -6.71
CA VAL A 211 12.22 11.73 -5.89
C VAL A 211 12.53 13.17 -6.29
N TYR A 212 12.23 14.11 -5.38
CA TYR A 212 12.11 15.53 -5.71
C TYR A 212 11.11 15.75 -6.86
N PHE A 213 11.58 16.07 -8.07
CA PHE A 213 10.74 16.33 -9.24
C PHE A 213 10.91 15.29 -10.35
N PHE A 214 11.74 14.25 -10.14
CA PHE A 214 12.01 13.25 -11.14
C PHE A 214 11.14 12.02 -10.91
N PRO A 215 10.22 11.67 -11.85
CA PRO A 215 9.46 10.45 -11.77
C PRO A 215 10.34 9.25 -12.10
N MET A 216 10.39 8.28 -11.21
CA MET A 216 11.12 7.03 -11.44
C MET A 216 10.38 5.85 -10.81
N LYS A 217 10.75 4.62 -11.17
CA LYS A 217 10.22 3.42 -10.51
C LYS A 217 10.73 3.36 -9.08
N ILE A 218 9.93 2.82 -8.16
CA ILE A 218 10.32 2.60 -6.76
C ILE A 218 11.61 1.77 -6.65
N THR A 219 11.82 0.84 -7.56
CA THR A 219 13.06 0.05 -7.67
C THR A 219 14.27 0.90 -8.02
N GLN A 220 14.12 1.85 -8.94
CA GLN A 220 15.19 2.78 -9.31
C GLN A 220 15.50 3.72 -8.13
N ALA A 221 14.47 4.22 -7.43
CA ALA A 221 14.66 5.04 -6.24
C ALA A 221 15.37 4.27 -5.11
N LEU A 222 15.00 3.00 -4.90
CA LEU A 222 15.66 2.15 -3.90
C LEU A 222 17.14 1.95 -4.20
N ILE A 223 17.48 1.65 -5.46
CA ILE A 223 18.88 1.50 -5.90
C ILE A 223 19.65 2.82 -5.71
N LEU A 224 19.04 3.95 -6.08
CA LEU A 224 19.63 5.28 -5.90
C LEU A 224 19.96 5.53 -4.42
N PHE A 225 18.99 5.36 -3.52
CA PHE A 225 19.19 5.59 -2.08
C PHE A 225 20.22 4.63 -1.48
N ALA A 226 20.16 3.35 -1.83
CA ALA A 226 21.16 2.37 -1.38
C ALA A 226 22.58 2.74 -1.85
N LEU A 227 22.72 3.19 -3.10
CA LEU A 227 24.01 3.61 -3.64
C LEU A 227 24.54 4.86 -2.94
N VAL A 228 23.67 5.84 -2.65
CA VAL A 228 24.03 7.01 -1.84
C VAL A 228 24.52 6.60 -0.44
N ASP A 229 23.78 5.73 0.26
CA ASP A 229 24.18 5.26 1.60
C ASP A 229 25.52 4.50 1.58
N ILE A 230 25.78 3.71 0.52
CA ILE A 230 27.07 3.01 0.37
C ILE A 230 28.21 3.99 0.11
N LEU A 231 28.01 4.97 -0.78
CA LEU A 231 29.06 5.93 -1.15
C LEU A 231 29.38 6.92 -0.02
N MET A 232 28.37 7.30 0.77
CA MET A 232 28.52 8.22 1.89
C MET A 232 28.83 7.50 3.21
N MET A 233 29.02 6.18 3.18
CA MET A 233 29.39 5.40 4.35
C MET A 233 30.67 5.95 5.00
N GLY A 234 30.61 6.28 6.29
CA GLY A 234 31.74 6.84 7.03
C GLY A 234 32.03 8.31 6.72
N SER A 235 31.16 9.00 5.98
CA SER A 235 31.22 10.46 5.87
C SER A 235 30.93 11.12 7.24
N ASN A 236 31.32 12.39 7.38
CA ASN A 236 31.03 13.17 8.59
C ASN A 236 29.63 13.82 8.55
N ASP A 237 28.72 13.31 7.73
CA ASP A 237 27.32 13.70 7.84
C ASP A 237 26.65 13.03 9.05
N MET A 238 25.59 13.63 9.57
CA MET A 238 24.87 13.12 10.73
C MET A 238 23.86 12.04 10.31
N ILE A 239 24.19 11.21 9.30
CA ILE A 239 23.30 10.21 8.71
C ILE A 239 23.80 8.80 9.04
N ALA A 240 22.89 7.97 9.56
CA ALA A 240 23.19 6.59 9.94
C ALA A 240 23.11 5.64 8.72
N HIS A 241 24.03 5.78 7.76
CA HIS A 241 24.03 4.99 6.51
C HIS A 241 24.02 3.47 6.73
N ALA A 242 24.80 2.97 7.70
CA ALA A 242 24.81 1.55 8.07
C ALA A 242 23.42 1.08 8.58
N ALA A 243 22.70 1.95 9.30
CA ALA A 243 21.36 1.65 9.77
C ALA A 243 20.39 1.52 8.59
N HIS A 244 20.45 2.45 7.63
CA HIS A 244 19.59 2.43 6.43
C HIS A 244 19.77 1.16 5.60
N LEU A 245 21.03 0.79 5.31
CA LEU A 245 21.31 -0.43 4.53
C LEU A 245 20.86 -1.70 5.26
N SER A 246 21.03 -1.76 6.58
CA SER A 246 20.60 -2.91 7.38
C SER A 246 19.07 -3.05 7.39
N GLY A 247 18.34 -1.94 7.56
CA GLY A 247 16.88 -1.93 7.44
C GLY A 247 16.38 -2.35 6.05
N LEU A 248 17.04 -1.85 5.00
CA LEU A 248 16.79 -2.24 3.60
C LEU A 248 16.97 -3.74 3.39
N MET A 249 18.05 -4.33 3.91
CA MET A 249 18.31 -5.77 3.80
C MET A 249 17.18 -6.60 4.42
N PHE A 250 16.69 -6.20 5.60
CA PHE A 250 15.53 -6.87 6.23
C PHE A 250 14.27 -6.76 5.35
N GLY A 251 14.02 -5.57 4.79
CA GLY A 251 12.90 -5.32 3.89
C GLY A 251 12.95 -6.20 2.64
N LEU A 252 14.11 -6.32 2.00
CA LEU A 252 14.33 -7.22 0.86
C LEU A 252 14.08 -8.68 1.23
N TYR A 253 14.61 -9.14 2.37
CA TYR A 253 14.40 -10.49 2.88
C TYR A 253 12.90 -10.79 3.07
N MET A 254 12.18 -9.91 3.76
CA MET A 254 10.74 -10.06 3.98
C MET A 254 9.95 -9.98 2.69
N GLY A 255 10.30 -9.07 1.79
CA GLY A 255 9.70 -8.95 0.46
C GLY A 255 9.83 -10.25 -0.34
N PHE A 256 11.03 -10.85 -0.36
CA PHE A 256 11.28 -12.11 -1.03
C PHE A 256 10.44 -13.25 -0.44
N LYS A 257 10.42 -13.37 0.89
CA LYS A 257 9.64 -14.40 1.60
C LYS A 257 8.15 -14.28 1.27
N ILE A 258 7.59 -13.08 1.39
CA ILE A 258 6.16 -12.83 1.11
C ILE A 258 5.82 -13.09 -0.36
N LYS A 259 6.68 -12.67 -1.29
CA LYS A 259 6.47 -12.92 -2.73
C LYS A 259 6.42 -14.41 -3.05
N LYS A 260 7.23 -15.23 -2.37
CA LYS A 260 7.23 -16.69 -2.51
C LYS A 260 5.92 -17.29 -1.98
N GLU A 261 5.48 -16.87 -0.78
CA GLU A 261 4.19 -17.30 -0.20
C GLU A 261 3.01 -16.98 -1.12
N MET A 262 2.96 -15.76 -1.69
CA MET A 262 1.91 -15.34 -2.61
C MET A 262 1.87 -16.19 -3.89
N LYS A 263 3.04 -16.56 -4.45
CA LYS A 263 3.11 -17.43 -5.62
C LYS A 263 2.61 -18.84 -5.32
N GLN A 264 2.87 -19.35 -4.12
CA GLN A 264 2.46 -20.69 -3.71
C GLN A 264 0.96 -20.81 -3.46
N SER A 265 0.29 -19.73 -3.02
CA SER A 265 -1.16 -19.73 -2.78
C SER A 265 -2.03 -19.67 -4.06
N VAL A 266 -1.42 -19.48 -5.23
CA VAL A 266 -2.11 -19.38 -6.53
C VAL A 266 -2.17 -20.74 -7.26
N TRP A 267 -1.53 -21.77 -6.69
CA TRP A 267 -1.57 -23.16 -7.17
C TRP A 267 -2.13 -24.07 -6.08
#